data_AF-A0A2G6C935-F1
#
_entry.id   AF-A0A2G6C935-F1
#
_cell.length_a   1.000
_cell.length_b   1.000
_cell.length_c   1.000
_cell.angle_alpha   90.00
_cell.angle_beta   90.00
_cell.angle_gamma   90.00
#
_symmetry.space_group_name_H-M   'P 1'
#
loop_
_entity.id
_entity.type
_entity.pdbx_description
1 polymer ?
#
loop_
_entity_poly.entity_id
_entity_poly.type
_entity_poly.pdbx_seq_one_letter_code
_entity_poly.pdbx_strand_id
1 'polypeptide(L)'
;QGLVDWATREPDQHPNPLFFAANRDQRMGPLYTRLLNGWREAGGDLFVMFSSPRTCQWFGCWGLKEHIRQPRSEAPKYNATLDFIDANRDWEFVDADTLVPQDRVLQTVQVKRPPKAPDEPVIVFRPARDPERYFFLENPRTLDTLITGKSWVKRDLFGKWQGKWDKEFLYLSVQVYDEQIVHDSDNPEDDDSIEFYIDADNSRHPYYDGVNDFRLIFAWGRDEVIIDKPAGKTASDALEYELIKTEDGYKLHAKIPWAMLGVNVDVRHRVGIEVQVNDDDDGGQREQKISWLAREDNAMNDPRLFGVVLISGR
;
A
#
# COMPACT_ATOMS: atom_id res chain seq x y z
N GLN A 1 18.95 1.21 -14.58
CA GLN A 1 19.67 1.76 -13.40
C GLN A 1 19.60 3.28 -13.51
N GLY A 2 19.09 3.96 -12.48
CA GLY A 2 19.14 5.42 -12.39
C GLY A 2 20.21 5.83 -11.38
N LEU A 3 21.04 6.82 -11.71
CA LEU A 3 21.94 7.44 -10.73
C LEU A 3 21.07 8.29 -9.79
N VAL A 4 21.16 8.03 -8.48
CA VAL A 4 20.38 8.70 -7.43
C VAL A 4 21.24 8.85 -6.18
N ASP A 5 21.08 9.97 -5.48
CA ASP A 5 21.57 10.18 -4.12
C ASP A 5 20.42 9.97 -3.13
N TRP A 6 20.60 9.14 -2.10
CA TRP A 6 19.55 8.84 -1.14
C TRP A 6 19.47 9.83 0.04
N ALA A 7 20.42 10.77 0.15
CA ALA A 7 20.47 11.78 1.20
C ALA A 7 19.90 13.14 0.75
N THR A 8 19.99 13.47 -0.54
CA THR A 8 19.41 14.71 -1.06
C THR A 8 17.89 14.76 -0.92
N ARG A 9 17.35 15.97 -0.75
CA ARG A 9 15.91 16.25 -0.63
C ARG A 9 15.41 17.31 -1.59
N GLU A 10 16.31 18.01 -2.30
CA GLU A 10 15.95 19.01 -3.31
C GLU A 10 16.61 18.72 -4.67
N PRO A 11 15.95 19.02 -5.81
CA PRO A 11 16.51 18.73 -7.15
C PRO A 11 17.81 19.48 -7.48
N ASP A 12 18.02 20.65 -6.91
CA ASP A 12 19.22 21.49 -7.11
C ASP A 12 20.32 21.21 -6.08
N GLN A 13 20.03 20.44 -5.04
CA GLN A 13 21.00 20.04 -4.02
C GLN A 13 22.10 19.16 -4.62
N HIS A 14 23.36 19.47 -4.34
CA HIS A 14 24.46 18.61 -4.73
C HIS A 14 24.33 17.20 -4.10
N PRO A 15 24.53 16.10 -4.84
CA PRO A 15 25.00 16.01 -6.23
C PRO A 15 23.91 15.87 -7.32
N ASN A 16 22.63 16.12 -7.03
CA ASN A 16 21.52 15.89 -7.96
C ASN A 16 21.70 16.51 -9.35
N PRO A 17 22.17 17.77 -9.51
CA PRO A 17 22.45 18.33 -10.83
C PRO A 17 23.43 17.49 -11.67
N LEU A 18 24.44 16.88 -11.03
CA LEU A 18 25.41 16.00 -11.71
C LEU A 18 24.76 14.67 -12.12
N PHE A 19 23.92 14.09 -11.26
CA PHE A 19 23.20 12.86 -11.58
C PHE A 19 22.15 13.08 -12.66
N PHE A 20 21.47 14.23 -12.69
CA PHE A 20 20.53 14.56 -13.76
C PHE A 20 21.27 14.74 -15.09
N ALA A 21 22.40 15.46 -15.08
CA ALA A 21 23.25 15.60 -16.26
C ALA A 21 23.72 14.23 -16.78
N ALA A 22 24.19 13.35 -15.89
CA ALA A 22 24.62 12.01 -16.26
C ALA A 22 23.48 11.13 -16.80
N ASN A 23 22.26 11.25 -16.28
CA ASN A 23 21.09 10.52 -16.79
C ASN A 23 20.61 11.02 -18.17
N ARG A 24 20.83 12.32 -18.47
CA ARG A 24 20.51 12.95 -19.75
C ARG A 24 21.61 12.79 -20.81
N ASP A 25 22.81 12.44 -20.39
CA ASP A 25 23.95 12.22 -21.28
C ASP A 25 23.70 11.04 -22.23
N GLN A 26 24.08 11.19 -23.50
CA GLN A 26 23.91 10.16 -24.53
C GLN A 26 24.61 8.84 -24.18
N ARG A 27 25.67 8.88 -23.37
CA ARG A 27 26.37 7.69 -22.86
C ARG A 27 25.49 6.81 -21.95
N MET A 28 24.34 7.30 -21.48
CA MET A 28 23.36 6.49 -20.76
C MET A 28 22.70 5.43 -21.66
N GLY A 29 22.55 5.69 -22.96
CA GLY A 29 21.99 4.75 -23.93
C GLY A 29 22.75 3.42 -23.97
N PRO A 30 24.09 3.43 -24.23
CA PRO A 30 24.92 2.23 -24.19
C PRO A 30 24.84 1.41 -22.90
N LEU A 31 24.60 2.04 -21.73
CA LEU A 31 24.41 1.32 -20.47
C LEU A 31 23.09 0.53 -20.45
N TYR A 32 22.02 1.11 -21.00
CA TYR A 32 20.73 0.44 -21.17
C TYR A 32 20.82 -0.68 -22.21
N THR A 33 21.53 -0.46 -23.32
CA THR A 33 21.80 -1.52 -24.31
C THR A 33 22.53 -2.70 -23.67
N ARG A 34 23.56 -2.43 -22.85
CA ARG A 34 24.27 -3.50 -22.12
C ARG A 34 23.35 -4.26 -21.17
N LEU A 35 22.48 -3.56 -20.43
CA LEU A 35 21.50 -4.18 -19.55
C LEU A 35 20.57 -5.13 -20.32
N LEU A 36 19.98 -4.64 -21.42
CA LEU A 36 19.02 -5.40 -22.21
C LEU A 36 19.67 -6.59 -22.93
N ASN A 37 20.86 -6.41 -23.49
CA ASN A 37 21.62 -7.51 -24.10
C ASN A 37 22.02 -8.55 -23.05
N GLY A 38 22.53 -8.13 -21.89
CA GLY A 38 22.88 -9.05 -20.82
C GLY A 38 21.67 -9.81 -20.27
N TRP A 39 20.51 -9.16 -20.20
CA TRP A 39 19.25 -9.80 -19.83
C TRP A 39 18.82 -10.86 -20.86
N ARG A 40 18.92 -10.55 -22.16
CA ARG A 40 18.69 -11.51 -23.25
C ARG A 40 19.66 -12.69 -23.21
N GLU A 41 20.96 -12.41 -23.05
CA GLU A 41 22.01 -13.43 -22.96
C GLU A 41 21.83 -14.35 -21.74
N ALA A 42 21.23 -13.84 -20.66
CA ALA A 42 20.86 -14.62 -19.49
C ALA A 42 19.61 -15.50 -19.69
N GLY A 43 19.01 -15.51 -20.89
CA GLY A 43 17.81 -16.29 -21.21
C GLY A 43 16.51 -15.68 -20.66
N GLY A 44 16.47 -14.37 -20.49
CA GLY A 44 15.26 -13.67 -20.07
C GLY A 44 14.12 -13.74 -21.09
N ASP A 45 12.88 -13.79 -20.61
CA ASP A 45 11.64 -13.88 -21.42
C ASP A 45 10.88 -12.54 -21.47
N LEU A 46 9.91 -12.30 -20.58
CA LEU A 46 9.24 -11.00 -20.48
C LEU A 46 10.03 -10.01 -19.61
N PHE A 47 10.43 -8.87 -20.18
CA PHE A 47 10.98 -7.73 -19.44
C PHE A 47 10.08 -6.51 -19.55
N VAL A 48 9.40 -6.17 -18.44
CA VAL A 48 8.60 -4.94 -18.37
C VAL A 48 9.51 -3.79 -17.96
N MET A 49 10.01 -3.03 -18.94
CA MET A 49 10.73 -1.79 -18.70
C MET A 49 9.76 -0.69 -18.31
N PHE A 50 9.34 -0.70 -17.04
CA PHE A 50 8.36 0.23 -16.50
C PHE A 50 8.94 1.64 -16.37
N SER A 51 8.36 2.61 -17.08
CA SER A 51 8.07 3.95 -16.52
C SER A 51 7.18 4.76 -17.47
N SER A 52 6.13 5.38 -16.94
CA SER A 52 5.51 6.54 -17.59
C SER A 52 6.54 7.68 -17.74
N PRO A 53 6.39 8.59 -18.72
CA PRO A 53 7.26 9.77 -18.80
C PRO A 53 7.23 10.57 -17.49
N ARG A 54 8.40 10.83 -16.91
CA ARG A 54 8.54 11.50 -15.61
C ARG A 54 9.82 12.32 -15.56
N THR A 55 9.70 13.59 -15.18
CA THR A 55 10.86 14.47 -14.99
C THR A 55 11.78 13.95 -13.88
N CYS A 56 13.07 14.31 -13.94
CA CYS A 56 13.97 14.08 -12.83
C CYS A 56 13.49 14.81 -11.56
N GLN A 57 13.54 14.12 -10.43
CA GLN A 57 13.19 14.64 -9.10
C GLN A 57 14.35 14.38 -8.14
N TRP A 58 14.31 14.91 -6.92
CA TRP A 58 15.38 14.72 -5.93
C TRP A 58 15.65 13.24 -5.62
N PHE A 59 14.64 12.37 -5.74
CA PHE A 59 14.79 10.90 -5.62
C PHE A 59 15.21 10.21 -6.94
N GLY A 60 15.66 10.94 -7.96
CA GLY A 60 16.28 10.40 -9.18
C GLY A 60 15.45 10.52 -10.47
N CYS A 61 16.07 10.07 -11.57
CA CYS A 61 15.51 10.10 -12.93
C CYS A 61 15.03 8.70 -13.38
N TRP A 62 13.79 8.34 -13.04
CA TRP A 62 13.24 7.00 -13.31
C TRP A 62 12.60 6.86 -14.70
N GLY A 63 12.21 8.00 -15.30
CA GLY A 63 11.70 8.14 -16.64
C GLY A 63 12.55 7.44 -17.72
N LEU A 64 11.96 6.61 -18.59
CA LEU A 64 12.56 6.38 -19.92
C LEU A 64 12.56 7.67 -20.75
N LYS A 65 11.50 8.47 -20.55
CA LYS A 65 11.35 9.84 -21.02
C LYS A 65 11.07 10.75 -19.84
N GLU A 66 11.43 12.02 -19.94
CA GLU A 66 11.12 13.04 -18.94
C GLU A 66 9.76 13.69 -19.16
N HIS A 67 9.28 13.72 -20.40
CA HIS A 67 7.94 14.19 -20.76
C HIS A 67 7.43 13.47 -22.02
N ILE A 68 6.11 13.45 -22.21
CA ILE A 68 5.43 12.69 -23.28
C ILE A 68 5.98 13.06 -24.67
N ARG A 69 6.27 14.34 -24.91
CA ARG A 69 6.74 14.88 -26.20
C ARG A 69 8.27 14.89 -26.38
N GLN A 70 9.05 14.30 -25.46
CA GLN A 70 10.52 14.30 -25.59
C GLN A 70 10.92 13.58 -26.88
N PRO A 71 11.72 14.21 -27.77
CA PRO A 71 12.21 13.57 -28.98
C PRO A 71 13.03 12.32 -28.66
N ARG A 72 12.95 11.29 -29.52
CA ARG A 72 13.73 10.04 -29.34
C ARG A 72 15.23 10.32 -29.24
N SER A 73 15.76 11.26 -30.03
CA SER A 73 17.17 11.69 -30.01
C SER A 73 17.63 12.31 -28.69
N GLU A 74 16.72 12.81 -27.87
CA GLU A 74 17.00 13.45 -26.59
C GLU A 74 16.69 12.54 -25.40
N ALA A 75 16.19 11.32 -25.64
CA ALA A 75 15.79 10.37 -24.63
C ALA A 75 16.66 9.09 -24.72
N PRO A 76 17.93 9.11 -24.27
CA PRO A 76 18.88 8.03 -24.52
C PRO A 76 18.43 6.67 -23.99
N LYS A 77 17.74 6.65 -22.85
CA LYS A 77 17.15 5.43 -22.26
C LYS A 77 16.04 4.86 -23.14
N TYR A 78 15.10 5.71 -23.55
CA TYR A 78 14.00 5.34 -24.43
C TYR A 78 14.50 4.89 -25.82
N ASN A 79 15.47 5.62 -26.38
CA ASN A 79 16.08 5.28 -27.65
C ASN A 79 16.73 3.89 -27.60
N ALA A 80 17.56 3.61 -26.59
CA ALA A 80 18.20 2.31 -26.44
C ALA A 80 17.18 1.16 -26.26
N THR A 81 16.09 1.38 -25.53
CA THR A 81 15.01 0.40 -25.39
C THR A 81 14.32 0.11 -26.72
N LEU A 82 13.99 1.15 -27.50
CA LEU A 82 13.38 0.96 -28.82
C LEU A 82 14.35 0.32 -29.82
N ASP A 83 15.62 0.73 -29.81
CA ASP A 83 16.67 0.13 -30.65
C ASP A 83 16.80 -1.37 -30.35
N PHE A 84 16.75 -1.75 -29.08
CA PHE A 84 16.76 -3.15 -28.67
C PHE A 84 15.52 -3.91 -29.17
N ILE A 85 14.33 -3.33 -29.05
CA ILE A 85 13.09 -3.94 -29.56
C ILE A 85 13.17 -4.10 -31.09
N ASP A 86 13.59 -3.06 -31.80
CA ASP A 86 13.71 -3.07 -33.26
C ASP A 86 14.75 -4.10 -33.75
N ALA A 87 15.86 -4.25 -33.03
CA ALA A 87 16.92 -5.22 -33.35
C ALA A 87 16.58 -6.67 -33.00
N ASN A 88 15.59 -6.90 -32.15
CA ASN A 88 15.21 -8.22 -31.65
C ASN A 88 13.73 -8.55 -31.94
N ARG A 89 13.16 -8.00 -33.02
CA ARG A 89 11.77 -8.29 -33.41
C ARG A 89 11.50 -9.76 -33.70
N ASP A 90 12.50 -10.44 -34.24
CA ASP A 90 12.47 -11.86 -34.57
C ASP A 90 13.08 -12.71 -33.45
N TRP A 91 13.27 -12.13 -32.26
CA TRP A 91 13.67 -12.90 -31.09
C TRP A 91 12.47 -13.72 -30.64
N GLU A 92 12.37 -14.92 -31.21
CA GLU A 92 11.39 -15.92 -30.84
C GLU A 92 11.66 -16.35 -29.39
N PHE A 93 10.73 -16.01 -28.51
CA PHE A 93 10.54 -16.73 -27.26
C PHE A 93 10.22 -18.18 -27.60
N VAL A 94 10.47 -19.12 -26.68
CA VAL A 94 10.10 -20.53 -26.89
C VAL A 94 8.68 -20.57 -27.43
N ASP A 95 8.55 -21.06 -28.67
CA ASP A 95 7.34 -20.96 -29.46
C ASP A 95 6.20 -21.55 -28.64
N ALA A 96 5.17 -20.75 -28.35
CA ALA A 96 4.04 -21.21 -27.55
C ALA A 96 3.39 -22.47 -28.15
N ASP A 97 3.62 -22.72 -29.44
CA ASP A 97 3.16 -23.87 -30.21
C ASP A 97 4.09 -25.10 -30.17
N THR A 98 5.35 -24.97 -29.74
CA THR A 98 6.25 -26.12 -29.46
C THR A 98 6.09 -26.69 -28.05
N LEU A 99 5.35 -25.97 -27.20
CA LEU A 99 4.64 -26.62 -26.12
C LEU A 99 3.59 -27.51 -26.79
N VAL A 100 3.92 -28.79 -26.99
CA VAL A 100 2.88 -29.80 -27.16
C VAL A 100 1.87 -29.49 -26.06
N PRO A 101 0.61 -29.14 -26.39
CA PRO A 101 -0.43 -29.25 -25.41
C PRO A 101 -0.40 -30.74 -25.13
N GLN A 102 0.28 -31.15 -24.05
CA GLN A 102 -0.27 -32.28 -23.34
C GLN A 102 -1.75 -31.91 -23.22
N ASP A 103 -2.64 -32.86 -23.40
CA ASP A 103 -3.96 -32.77 -22.79
C ASP A 103 -3.83 -32.70 -21.25
N ARG A 104 -2.83 -32.01 -20.70
CA ARG A 104 -3.13 -30.87 -19.85
C ARG A 104 -4.03 -29.94 -20.65
N VAL A 105 -5.32 -30.28 -20.61
CA VAL A 105 -6.30 -29.36 -20.05
C VAL A 105 -5.50 -28.28 -19.33
N LEU A 106 -5.61 -27.02 -19.74
CA LEU A 106 -5.42 -25.96 -18.79
C LEU A 106 -6.48 -26.22 -17.69
N GLN A 107 -6.23 -27.21 -16.82
CA GLN A 107 -6.00 -26.87 -15.46
C GLN A 107 -5.03 -25.70 -15.62
N THR A 108 -5.62 -24.50 -15.63
CA THR A 108 -5.35 -23.63 -14.52
C THR A 108 -5.09 -24.55 -13.33
N VAL A 109 -3.84 -24.98 -13.22
CA VAL A 109 -3.19 -24.85 -11.96
C VAL A 109 -3.16 -23.32 -11.80
N GLN A 110 -4.33 -22.73 -11.52
CA GLN A 110 -4.53 -22.12 -10.22
C GLN A 110 -3.64 -23.00 -9.38
N VAL A 111 -2.46 -22.50 -9.06
CA VAL A 111 -1.87 -22.93 -7.82
C VAL A 111 -3.03 -22.59 -6.89
N LYS A 112 -3.91 -23.58 -6.64
CA LYS A 112 -4.66 -23.72 -5.44
C LYS A 112 -3.49 -23.86 -4.48
N ARG A 113 -2.87 -22.70 -4.18
CA ARG A 113 -2.38 -22.44 -2.85
C ARG A 113 -3.58 -22.91 -2.07
N PRO A 114 -3.45 -24.02 -1.33
CA PRO A 114 -4.54 -24.45 -0.49
C PRO A 114 -5.05 -23.16 0.15
N PRO A 115 -6.37 -22.90 0.10
CA PRO A 115 -6.92 -21.64 0.58
C PRO A 115 -6.22 -21.37 1.90
N LYS A 116 -5.54 -20.21 1.99
CA LYS A 116 -4.71 -19.89 3.15
C LYS A 116 -5.54 -20.25 4.36
N ALA A 117 -4.93 -21.01 5.28
CA ALA A 117 -5.65 -21.33 6.50
C ALA A 117 -6.14 -20.00 7.10
N PRO A 118 -7.38 -19.92 7.61
CA PRO A 118 -7.92 -18.66 8.12
C PRO A 118 -6.98 -17.95 9.11
N ASP A 119 -6.18 -18.74 9.84
CA ASP A 119 -5.26 -18.25 10.86
C ASP A 119 -3.83 -17.98 10.35
N GLU A 120 -3.56 -18.18 9.06
CA GLU A 120 -2.24 -17.96 8.47
C GLU A 120 -1.96 -16.46 8.31
N PRO A 121 -0.83 -15.94 8.84
CA PRO A 121 -0.47 -14.55 8.65
C PRO A 121 -0.44 -14.12 7.19
N VAL A 122 -1.12 -13.03 6.88
CA VAL A 122 -1.11 -12.39 5.55
C VAL A 122 -0.02 -11.34 5.44
N ILE A 123 0.31 -10.68 6.56
CA ILE A 123 1.35 -9.65 6.66
C ILE A 123 2.11 -9.75 7.98
N VAL A 124 3.19 -8.97 8.10
CA VAL A 124 3.98 -8.86 9.32
C VAL A 124 4.09 -7.39 9.72
N PHE A 125 3.98 -7.11 11.02
CA PHE A 125 4.39 -5.82 11.57
C PHE A 125 5.80 -5.91 12.11
N ARG A 126 6.64 -4.98 11.65
CA ARG A 126 8.03 -4.90 12.07
C ARG A 126 8.18 -4.02 13.31
N PRO A 127 9.25 -4.21 14.10
CA PRO A 127 9.50 -3.39 15.26
C PRO A 127 9.66 -1.91 14.90
N ALA A 128 9.04 -1.03 15.67
CA ALA A 128 9.21 0.40 15.67
C ALA A 128 10.54 0.74 16.39
N ARG A 129 11.65 0.82 15.65
CA ARG A 129 12.99 1.09 16.23
C ARG A 129 13.48 2.52 16.06
N ASP A 130 12.90 3.23 15.12
CA ASP A 130 13.31 4.58 14.74
C ASP A 130 12.09 5.50 14.87
N PRO A 131 12.06 6.39 15.89
CA PRO A 131 10.95 7.30 16.15
C PRO A 131 10.53 8.14 14.95
N GLU A 132 11.49 8.54 14.10
CA GLU A 132 11.20 9.33 12.89
C GLU A 132 10.46 8.52 11.81
N ARG A 133 10.43 7.19 11.96
CA ARG A 133 9.86 6.25 11.00
C ARG A 133 8.72 5.41 11.56
N TYR A 134 8.20 5.70 12.75
CA TYR A 134 7.08 4.95 13.32
C TYR A 134 5.87 4.91 12.39
N PHE A 135 5.59 6.02 11.71
CA PHE A 135 4.47 6.14 10.77
C PHE A 135 4.89 6.12 9.29
N PHE A 136 6.16 5.86 8.98
CA PHE A 136 6.62 5.85 7.60
C PHE A 136 6.14 4.58 6.85
N LEU A 137 5.43 4.79 5.74
CA LEU A 137 4.93 3.72 4.85
C LEU A 137 6.05 3.15 3.97
N GLU A 138 6.76 2.13 4.46
CA GLU A 138 7.88 1.48 3.75
C GLU A 138 7.39 0.43 2.74
N ASN A 139 6.45 -0.41 3.17
CA ASN A 139 5.86 -1.48 2.37
C ASN A 139 4.37 -1.60 2.72
N PRO A 140 3.57 -0.57 2.40
CA PRO A 140 2.17 -0.52 2.79
C PRO A 140 1.32 -1.55 2.03
N ARG A 141 0.14 -1.82 2.59
CA ARG A 141 -0.94 -2.55 1.92
C ARG A 141 -1.96 -1.58 1.36
N THR A 142 -2.59 -1.97 0.26
CA THR A 142 -3.60 -1.14 -0.40
C THR A 142 -4.96 -1.33 0.25
N LEU A 143 -5.73 -0.24 0.30
CA LEU A 143 -7.16 -0.20 0.52
C LEU A 143 -7.77 0.11 -0.85
N ASP A 144 -8.23 -0.91 -1.54
CA ASP A 144 -8.65 -0.78 -2.94
C ASP A 144 -9.74 -1.78 -3.34
N THR A 145 -10.48 -2.28 -2.35
CA THR A 145 -11.65 -3.12 -2.55
C THR A 145 -12.89 -2.35 -2.15
N LEU A 146 -13.73 -1.98 -3.12
CA LEU A 146 -15.04 -1.41 -2.84
C LEU A 146 -15.95 -2.47 -2.19
N ILE A 147 -16.50 -2.16 -1.02
CA ILE A 147 -17.44 -3.03 -0.28
C ILE A 147 -18.83 -2.40 -0.15
N THR A 148 -18.94 -1.08 -0.26
CA THR A 148 -20.20 -0.32 -0.34
C THR A 148 -20.05 0.78 -1.40
N GLY A 149 -21.10 1.01 -2.20
CA GLY A 149 -21.10 1.98 -3.32
C GLY A 149 -21.45 1.33 -4.68
N LYS A 150 -21.83 2.14 -5.69
CA LYS A 150 -22.31 1.65 -7.01
C LYS A 150 -21.24 1.66 -8.10
N SER A 151 -20.25 2.56 -8.03
CA SER A 151 -19.19 2.68 -9.04
C SER A 151 -17.92 3.18 -8.37
N TRP A 152 -16.81 2.49 -8.58
CA TRP A 152 -15.51 2.88 -8.04
C TRP A 152 -14.59 3.32 -9.17
N VAL A 153 -14.16 4.58 -9.12
CA VAL A 153 -13.04 5.06 -9.91
C VAL A 153 -11.86 5.11 -8.95
N LYS A 154 -10.79 4.34 -9.20
CA LYS A 154 -9.62 4.26 -8.29
C LYS A 154 -8.92 5.61 -8.01
N ARG A 155 -9.24 6.65 -8.79
CA ARG A 155 -8.75 8.02 -8.58
C ARG A 155 -9.56 8.77 -7.50
N ASP A 156 -10.81 8.37 -7.31
CA ASP A 156 -11.81 8.94 -6.41
C ASP A 156 -11.44 8.60 -4.97
N LEU A 157 -11.39 7.30 -4.66
CA LEU A 157 -11.10 6.80 -3.33
C LEU A 157 -10.09 5.65 -3.40
N PHE A 158 -8.94 5.85 -2.78
CA PHE A 158 -7.89 4.82 -2.66
C PHE A 158 -7.10 5.03 -1.37
N GLY A 159 -6.64 3.95 -0.74
CA GLY A 159 -5.85 4.06 0.47
C GLY A 159 -4.61 3.17 0.50
N LYS A 160 -3.71 3.51 1.40
CA LYS A 160 -2.56 2.71 1.78
C LYS A 160 -2.44 2.70 3.29
N TRP A 161 -2.09 1.55 3.86
CA TRP A 161 -1.92 1.45 5.30
C TRP A 161 -0.74 0.56 5.68
N GLN A 162 -0.19 0.78 6.87
CA GLN A 162 0.87 -0.05 7.45
C GLN A 162 0.83 0.06 8.97
N GLY A 163 1.18 -1.04 9.65
CA GLY A 163 1.46 -1.04 11.08
C GLY A 163 2.92 -1.32 11.42
N LYS A 164 3.36 -0.79 12.56
CA LYS A 164 4.59 -1.14 13.28
C LYS A 164 4.24 -1.35 14.75
N TRP A 165 5.15 -1.95 15.52
CA TRP A 165 4.87 -2.24 16.92
C TRP A 165 6.13 -2.09 17.79
N ASP A 166 5.93 -1.80 19.07
CA ASP A 166 6.86 -2.15 20.13
C ASP A 166 6.10 -2.79 21.29
N LYS A 167 6.78 -3.03 22.42
CA LYS A 167 6.17 -3.71 23.58
C LYS A 167 5.02 -2.94 24.22
N GLU A 168 4.94 -1.63 24.03
CA GLU A 168 3.96 -0.75 24.67
C GLU A 168 2.85 -0.36 23.68
N PHE A 169 3.21 -0.12 22.42
CA PHE A 169 2.31 0.47 21.43
C PHE A 169 2.25 -0.27 20.10
N LEU A 170 1.05 -0.24 19.53
CA LEU A 170 0.75 -0.46 18.13
C LEU A 170 0.75 0.90 17.42
N TYR A 171 1.55 1.03 16.36
CA TYR A 171 1.62 2.22 15.53
C TYR A 171 0.94 1.92 14.19
N LEU A 172 -0.08 2.69 13.84
CA LEU A 172 -0.84 2.55 12.61
C LEU A 172 -0.71 3.83 11.78
N SER A 173 -0.46 3.66 10.48
CA SER A 173 -0.44 4.75 9.52
C SER A 173 -1.35 4.42 8.36
N VAL A 174 -2.19 5.38 7.96
CA VAL A 174 -3.04 5.31 6.78
C VAL A 174 -2.85 6.57 5.96
N GLN A 175 -2.70 6.44 4.65
CA GLN A 175 -2.83 7.52 3.68
C GLN A 175 -4.06 7.23 2.84
N VAL A 176 -5.03 8.14 2.90
CA VAL A 176 -6.23 8.14 2.05
C VAL A 176 -5.99 9.16 0.94
N TYR A 177 -6.35 8.77 -0.27
CA TYR A 177 -6.40 9.60 -1.44
C TYR A 177 -7.85 9.80 -1.79
N ASP A 178 -8.28 11.05 -1.73
CA ASP A 178 -9.67 11.49 -1.76
C ASP A 178 -9.69 12.96 -2.20
N GLU A 179 -10.62 13.31 -3.09
CA GLU A 179 -10.76 14.64 -3.67
C GLU A 179 -11.60 15.61 -2.84
N GLN A 180 -12.45 15.12 -1.94
CA GLN A 180 -13.32 15.93 -1.08
C GLN A 180 -13.46 15.32 0.31
N ILE A 181 -12.98 16.08 1.31
CA ILE A 181 -13.11 15.66 2.71
C ILE A 181 -14.27 16.42 3.36
N VAL A 182 -15.28 15.71 3.82
CA VAL A 182 -16.51 16.22 4.42
C VAL A 182 -16.60 15.86 5.92
N HIS A 183 -17.20 16.76 6.69
CA HIS A 183 -17.60 16.54 8.09
C HIS A 183 -18.84 17.37 8.35
N ASP A 184 -20.02 16.75 8.23
CA ASP A 184 -21.31 17.42 8.35
C ASP A 184 -22.38 16.60 9.08
N SER A 185 -22.06 15.36 9.46
CA SER A 185 -22.99 14.40 10.02
C SER A 185 -22.76 14.11 11.50
N ASP A 186 -23.81 13.74 12.23
CA ASP A 186 -23.69 13.38 13.65
C ASP A 186 -22.97 12.03 13.82
N ASN A 187 -23.25 11.09 12.92
CA ASN A 187 -22.67 9.75 12.90
C ASN A 187 -21.32 9.77 12.18
N PRO A 188 -20.22 9.40 12.85
CA PRO A 188 -18.87 9.50 12.29
C PRO A 188 -18.62 8.61 11.07
N GLU A 189 -19.43 7.56 10.87
CA GLU A 189 -19.32 6.69 9.70
C GLU A 189 -19.93 7.31 8.44
N ASP A 190 -20.78 8.32 8.61
CA ASP A 190 -21.41 9.03 7.51
C ASP A 190 -20.49 10.13 6.97
N ASP A 191 -19.45 10.52 7.72
CA ASP A 191 -18.37 11.41 7.32
C ASP A 191 -17.11 10.63 6.88
N ASP A 192 -16.15 11.34 6.27
CA ASP A 192 -14.81 10.82 6.00
C ASP A 192 -14.13 10.28 7.25
N SER A 193 -13.90 8.98 7.25
CA SER A 193 -13.39 8.31 8.43
C SER A 193 -12.62 7.04 8.09
N ILE A 194 -11.63 6.75 8.95
CA ILE A 194 -10.86 5.52 8.90
C ILE A 194 -11.31 4.63 10.05
N GLU A 195 -11.68 3.41 9.72
CA GLU A 195 -12.06 2.38 10.69
C GLU A 195 -10.97 1.32 10.82
N PHE A 196 -10.57 1.04 12.07
CA PHE A 196 -9.77 -0.12 12.41
C PHE A 196 -10.61 -1.13 13.18
N TYR A 197 -10.66 -2.34 12.66
CA TYR A 197 -11.19 -3.49 13.38
C TYR A 197 -10.02 -4.35 13.84
N ILE A 198 -9.96 -4.65 15.14
CA ILE A 198 -8.81 -5.31 15.77
C ILE A 198 -9.30 -6.43 16.65
N ASP A 199 -8.97 -7.67 16.30
CA ASP A 199 -9.06 -8.85 17.18
C ASP A 199 -7.67 -9.05 17.78
N ALA A 200 -7.47 -8.54 19.00
CA ALA A 200 -6.14 -8.33 19.56
C ALA A 200 -5.42 -9.65 19.93
N ASP A 201 -6.16 -10.68 20.30
CA ASP A 201 -5.65 -12.02 20.60
C ASP A 201 -5.78 -13.01 19.42
N ASN A 202 -6.39 -12.57 18.32
CA ASN A 202 -6.66 -13.36 17.13
C ASN A 202 -7.51 -14.61 17.47
N SER A 203 -8.52 -14.46 18.33
CA SER A 203 -9.49 -15.51 18.68
C SER A 203 -10.33 -15.94 17.47
N ARG A 204 -10.56 -15.02 16.53
CA ARG A 204 -11.29 -15.22 15.27
C ARG A 204 -12.68 -15.82 15.46
N HIS A 205 -13.34 -15.41 16.53
CA HIS A 205 -14.74 -15.75 16.73
C HIS A 205 -15.62 -15.16 15.62
N PRO A 206 -16.76 -15.78 15.30
CA PRO A 206 -17.70 -15.24 14.30
C PRO A 206 -18.51 -14.03 14.81
N TYR A 207 -18.13 -13.49 15.97
CA TYR A 207 -18.71 -12.36 16.67
C TYR A 207 -17.64 -11.74 17.57
N TYR A 208 -17.82 -10.48 17.95
CA TYR A 208 -16.94 -9.78 18.88
C TYR A 208 -17.06 -10.37 20.28
N ASP A 209 -15.93 -10.71 20.89
CA ASP A 209 -15.88 -11.35 22.20
C ASP A 209 -16.21 -10.40 23.38
N GLY A 210 -16.20 -9.09 23.13
CA GLY A 210 -16.46 -8.06 24.13
C GLY A 210 -15.28 -7.77 25.06
N VAL A 211 -14.12 -8.40 24.83
CA VAL A 211 -12.93 -8.32 25.69
C VAL A 211 -11.81 -7.59 24.96
N ASN A 212 -11.40 -8.13 23.79
CA ASN A 212 -10.22 -7.67 23.08
C ASN A 212 -10.44 -7.48 21.56
N ASP A 213 -11.69 -7.61 21.13
CA ASP A 213 -12.14 -7.19 19.81
C ASP A 213 -12.62 -5.74 19.81
N PHE A 214 -11.97 -4.90 19.01
CA PHE A 214 -12.20 -3.46 18.93
C PHE A 214 -12.65 -3.03 17.55
N ARG A 215 -13.51 -2.02 17.55
CA ARG A 215 -13.80 -1.18 16.39
C ARG A 215 -13.51 0.26 16.77
N LEU A 216 -12.48 0.83 16.14
CA LEU A 216 -12.01 2.19 16.35
C LEU A 216 -12.31 3.02 15.11
N ILE A 217 -12.93 4.18 15.26
CA ILE A 217 -13.27 5.08 14.16
C ILE A 217 -12.56 6.41 14.37
N PHE A 218 -11.73 6.78 13.40
CA PHE A 218 -11.01 8.03 13.33
C PHE A 218 -11.67 8.89 12.25
N ALA A 219 -12.62 9.72 12.65
CA ALA A 219 -13.38 10.57 11.73
C ALA A 219 -12.79 11.98 11.62
N TRP A 220 -12.85 12.53 10.41
CA TRP A 220 -12.35 13.86 10.12
C TRP A 220 -13.04 14.93 10.97
N GLY A 221 -12.28 15.93 11.41
CA GLY A 221 -12.79 17.04 12.21
C GLY A 221 -13.22 16.71 13.64
N ARG A 222 -12.90 15.50 14.14
CA ARG A 222 -13.15 15.10 15.54
C ARG A 222 -11.84 14.94 16.31
N ASP A 223 -11.85 15.41 17.56
CA ASP A 223 -10.69 15.43 18.45
C ASP A 223 -10.51 14.13 19.26
N GLU A 224 -11.55 13.27 19.30
CA GLU A 224 -11.51 11.98 19.98
C GLU A 224 -11.83 10.81 19.04
N VAL A 225 -11.09 9.71 19.21
CA VAL A 225 -11.38 8.43 18.54
C VAL A 225 -12.66 7.82 19.11
N ILE A 226 -13.55 7.35 18.24
CA ILE A 226 -14.75 6.63 18.67
C ILE A 226 -14.42 5.15 18.85
N ILE A 227 -14.82 4.59 19.99
CA ILE A 227 -14.73 3.16 20.28
C ILE A 227 -16.15 2.59 20.29
N ASP A 228 -16.55 1.99 19.18
CA ASP A 228 -17.87 1.36 19.06
C ASP A 228 -17.88 -0.04 19.71
N LYS A 229 -16.78 -0.77 19.57
CA LYS A 229 -16.59 -2.10 20.18
C LYS A 229 -15.32 -2.16 21.01
N PRO A 230 -15.35 -2.83 22.18
CA PRO A 230 -16.55 -3.30 22.87
C PRO A 230 -17.29 -2.11 23.51
N ALA A 231 -18.61 -2.23 23.67
CA ALA A 231 -19.43 -1.14 24.18
C ALA A 231 -18.99 -0.70 25.60
N GLY A 232 -18.89 0.61 25.82
CA GLY A 232 -18.55 1.19 27.13
C GLY A 232 -17.05 1.24 27.45
N LYS A 233 -16.17 0.81 26.53
CA LYS A 233 -14.73 1.12 26.63
C LYS A 233 -14.49 2.60 26.31
N THR A 234 -13.62 3.24 27.08
CA THR A 234 -13.10 4.58 26.81
C THR A 234 -11.69 4.51 26.27
N ALA A 235 -11.27 5.52 25.51
CA ALA A 235 -9.89 5.65 25.07
C ALA A 235 -8.95 5.79 26.28
N SER A 236 -7.75 5.24 26.16
CA SER A 236 -6.68 5.47 27.14
C SER A 236 -6.07 6.85 26.90
N ASP A 237 -5.69 7.57 27.96
CA ASP A 237 -4.93 8.82 27.85
C ASP A 237 -3.59 8.67 27.10
N ALA A 238 -3.08 7.43 26.97
CA ALA A 238 -1.87 7.11 26.22
C ALA A 238 -2.13 6.79 24.74
N LEU A 239 -3.40 6.73 24.32
CA LEU A 239 -3.75 6.69 22.90
C LEU A 239 -3.57 8.09 22.33
N GLU A 240 -2.75 8.20 21.29
CA GLU A 240 -2.52 9.44 20.58
C GLU A 240 -2.85 9.20 19.10
N TYR A 241 -3.53 10.15 18.47
CA TYR A 241 -3.68 10.13 17.02
C TYR A 241 -3.66 11.54 16.43
N GLU A 242 -3.36 11.61 15.15
CA GLU A 242 -3.43 12.84 14.37
C GLU A 242 -4.00 12.53 12.98
N LEU A 243 -5.01 13.31 12.58
CA LEU A 243 -5.52 13.36 11.21
C LEU A 243 -4.95 14.62 10.54
N ILE A 244 -4.24 14.43 9.44
CA ILE A 244 -3.48 15.50 8.78
C ILE A 244 -3.93 15.59 7.33
N LYS A 245 -4.34 16.79 6.90
CA LYS A 245 -4.73 17.03 5.51
C LYS A 245 -3.49 16.95 4.61
N THR A 246 -3.62 16.29 3.46
CA THR A 246 -2.63 16.30 2.38
C THR A 246 -3.18 17.04 1.16
N GLU A 247 -2.34 17.24 0.14
CA GLU A 247 -2.77 17.88 -1.11
C GLU A 247 -3.83 17.04 -1.85
N ASP A 248 -3.79 15.73 -1.65
CA ASP A 248 -4.51 14.70 -2.37
C ASP A 248 -5.39 13.82 -1.46
N GLY A 249 -5.75 14.30 -0.26
CA GLY A 249 -6.59 13.58 0.70
C GLY A 249 -6.15 13.85 2.14
N TYR A 250 -5.99 12.79 2.94
CA TYR A 250 -5.60 12.89 4.33
C TYR A 250 -4.82 11.67 4.83
N LYS A 251 -4.12 11.83 5.95
CA LYS A 251 -3.40 10.75 6.61
C LYS A 251 -3.76 10.65 8.09
N LEU A 252 -3.76 9.42 8.59
CA LEU A 252 -3.87 9.09 10.00
C LEU A 252 -2.55 8.56 10.51
N HIS A 253 -2.10 9.08 11.63
CA HIS A 253 -1.08 8.46 12.49
C HIS A 253 -1.73 8.13 13.83
N ALA A 254 -1.79 6.86 14.21
CA ALA A 254 -2.37 6.43 15.48
C ALA A 254 -1.39 5.58 16.28
N LYS A 255 -1.20 5.91 17.54
CA LYS A 255 -0.39 5.21 18.54
C LYS A 255 -1.34 4.65 19.60
N ILE A 256 -1.49 3.34 19.63
CA ILE A 256 -2.49 2.64 20.44
C ILE A 256 -1.78 1.75 21.47
N PRO A 257 -2.03 1.92 22.78
CA PRO A 257 -1.42 1.06 23.80
C PRO A 257 -1.93 -0.39 23.70
N TRP A 258 -1.05 -1.38 23.71
CA TRP A 258 -1.48 -2.80 23.77
C TRP A 258 -2.28 -3.13 25.03
N ALA A 259 -1.98 -2.45 26.14
CA ALA A 259 -2.73 -2.57 27.38
C ALA A 259 -4.21 -2.15 27.23
N MET A 260 -4.50 -1.15 26.38
CA MET A 260 -5.88 -0.75 26.08
C MET A 260 -6.63 -1.89 25.36
N LEU A 261 -5.92 -2.58 24.45
CA LEU A 261 -6.38 -3.74 23.70
C LEU A 261 -6.43 -5.03 24.54
N GLY A 262 -6.05 -5.00 25.81
CA GLY A 262 -6.17 -6.14 26.73
C GLY A 262 -5.14 -7.25 26.52
N VAL A 263 -4.07 -7.01 25.75
CA VAL A 263 -3.05 -8.02 25.43
C VAL A 263 -1.64 -7.56 25.82
N ASN A 264 -0.78 -8.54 26.15
CA ASN A 264 0.65 -8.33 26.26
C ASN A 264 1.32 -8.91 25.02
N VAL A 265 1.78 -8.04 24.12
CA VAL A 265 2.33 -8.45 22.83
C VAL A 265 3.78 -8.94 22.94
N ASP A 266 4.14 -9.95 22.15
CA ASP A 266 5.54 -10.35 21.94
C ASP A 266 5.74 -10.88 20.51
N VAL A 267 6.98 -11.15 20.13
CA VAL A 267 7.33 -11.74 18.84
C VAL A 267 6.58 -13.06 18.63
N ARG A 268 6.01 -13.23 17.44
CA ARG A 268 5.09 -14.31 17.03
C ARG A 268 3.65 -14.18 17.52
N HIS A 269 3.31 -13.15 18.30
CA HIS A 269 1.92 -12.80 18.57
C HIS A 269 1.18 -12.56 17.26
N ARG A 270 -0.09 -12.96 17.21
CA ARG A 270 -0.97 -12.81 16.05
C ARG A 270 -2.09 -11.86 16.43
N VAL A 271 -2.44 -10.97 15.51
CA VAL A 271 -3.51 -9.99 15.66
C VAL A 271 -4.37 -10.05 14.41
N GLY A 272 -5.68 -10.14 14.56
CA GLY A 272 -6.60 -9.93 13.45
C GLY A 272 -6.79 -8.44 13.22
N ILE A 273 -6.54 -7.94 12.01
CA ILE A 273 -6.79 -6.54 11.65
C ILE A 273 -7.60 -6.45 10.36
N GLU A 274 -8.57 -5.55 10.32
CA GLU A 274 -9.18 -5.04 9.10
C GLU A 274 -9.16 -3.51 9.13
N VAL A 275 -9.04 -2.89 7.96
CA VAL A 275 -8.96 -1.43 7.83
C VAL A 275 -9.93 -1.02 6.73
N GLN A 276 -10.83 -0.11 7.05
CA GLN A 276 -11.82 0.39 6.11
C GLN A 276 -11.82 1.92 6.10
N VAL A 277 -12.21 2.50 4.97
CA VAL A 277 -12.36 3.95 4.81
C VAL A 277 -13.77 4.22 4.33
N ASN A 278 -14.46 5.08 5.07
CA ASN A 278 -15.72 5.70 4.69
C ASN A 278 -15.41 7.00 3.95
N ASP A 279 -16.26 7.30 2.97
CA ASP A 279 -16.08 8.37 2.00
C ASP A 279 -17.43 9.08 1.82
N ASP A 280 -17.40 10.40 2.01
CA ASP A 280 -18.54 11.32 1.83
C ASP A 280 -18.14 12.48 0.91
N ASP A 281 -18.83 12.60 -0.22
CA ASP A 281 -18.47 13.54 -1.30
C ASP A 281 -19.41 14.75 -1.42
N ASP A 282 -20.67 14.63 -0.99
CA ASP A 282 -21.70 15.64 -1.24
C ASP A 282 -22.55 16.01 -0.01
N GLY A 283 -22.19 15.45 1.15
CA GLY A 283 -22.79 15.71 2.45
C GLY A 283 -23.96 14.79 2.75
N GLY A 284 -24.00 14.24 3.96
CA GLY A 284 -25.18 13.59 4.53
C GLY A 284 -25.01 12.12 4.90
N GLN A 285 -24.85 11.18 3.96
CA GLN A 285 -24.72 9.75 4.30
C GLN A 285 -23.68 9.11 3.39
N ARG A 286 -22.60 8.57 3.96
CA ARG A 286 -21.56 7.79 3.28
C ARG A 286 -21.97 7.17 1.93
N GLU A 287 -21.33 7.62 0.86
CA GLU A 287 -21.53 7.08 -0.50
C GLU A 287 -20.75 5.78 -0.71
N GLN A 288 -19.49 5.75 -0.27
CA GLN A 288 -18.57 4.67 -0.57
C GLN A 288 -17.86 4.13 0.67
N LYS A 289 -17.46 2.87 0.57
CA LYS A 289 -16.59 2.24 1.57
C LYS A 289 -15.61 1.31 0.90
N ILE A 290 -14.32 1.49 1.20
CA ILE A 290 -13.25 0.61 0.74
C ILE A 290 -12.62 -0.15 1.90
N SER A 291 -12.11 -1.35 1.61
CA SER A 291 -11.49 -2.24 2.59
C SER A 291 -10.09 -2.69 2.20
N TRP A 292 -9.38 -3.25 3.18
CA TRP A 292 -8.13 -3.96 2.96
C TRP A 292 -8.38 -5.39 2.46
N LEU A 293 -8.97 -6.24 3.31
CA LEU A 293 -9.07 -7.68 3.05
C LEU A 293 -10.52 -8.15 2.93
N ALA A 294 -11.41 -7.65 3.78
CA ALA A 294 -12.83 -7.94 3.74
C ALA A 294 -13.41 -7.73 2.34
N ARG A 295 -14.33 -8.60 1.93
CA ARG A 295 -15.02 -8.53 0.62
C ARG A 295 -16.49 -8.16 0.74
N GLU A 296 -16.92 -7.86 1.96
CA GLU A 296 -18.27 -7.50 2.35
C GLU A 296 -18.20 -6.55 3.54
N ASP A 297 -19.19 -5.65 3.67
CA ASP A 297 -19.31 -4.70 4.77
C ASP A 297 -19.94 -5.37 6.00
N ASN A 298 -19.19 -6.31 6.60
CA ASN A 298 -19.64 -7.05 7.79
C ASN A 298 -18.52 -7.22 8.84
N ALA A 299 -17.39 -6.53 8.67
CA ALA A 299 -16.26 -6.55 9.62
C ALA A 299 -16.66 -6.05 11.03
N MET A 300 -17.67 -5.18 11.11
CA MET A 300 -18.24 -4.72 12.39
C MET A 300 -18.92 -5.82 13.21
N ASN A 301 -19.22 -6.98 12.60
CA ASN A 301 -19.88 -8.11 13.25
C ASN A 301 -19.04 -9.39 13.27
N ASP A 302 -18.10 -9.59 12.33
CA ASP A 302 -17.41 -10.87 12.15
C ASP A 302 -15.87 -10.72 12.07
N PRO A 303 -15.16 -10.93 13.19
CA PRO A 303 -13.69 -10.94 13.23
C PRO A 303 -12.99 -11.92 12.27
N ARG A 304 -13.68 -12.95 11.75
CA ARG A 304 -13.09 -13.88 10.77
C ARG A 304 -12.73 -13.21 9.45
N LEU A 305 -13.34 -12.06 9.15
CA LEU A 305 -13.04 -11.26 7.97
C LEU A 305 -11.69 -10.54 8.08
N PHE A 306 -11.10 -10.47 9.28
CA PHE A 306 -9.86 -9.74 9.51
C PHE A 306 -8.65 -10.53 8.99
N GLY A 307 -7.68 -9.79 8.47
CA GLY A 307 -6.39 -10.34 8.08
C GLY A 307 -5.50 -10.61 9.27
N VAL A 308 -4.92 -11.81 9.34
CA VAL A 308 -3.97 -12.15 10.40
C VAL A 308 -2.63 -11.44 10.18
N VAL A 309 -2.22 -10.66 11.16
CA VAL A 309 -0.94 -9.95 11.22
C VAL A 309 -0.03 -10.66 12.20
N LEU A 310 1.20 -10.97 11.79
CA LEU A 310 2.22 -11.52 12.68
C LEU A 310 3.13 -10.42 13.21
N ILE A 311 3.29 -10.39 14.53
CA ILE A 311 4.26 -9.54 15.21
C ILE A 311 5.68 -10.09 15.00
N SER A 312 6.51 -9.37 14.23
CA SER A 312 7.86 -9.78 13.87
C SER A 312 8.90 -9.20 14.82
N GLY A 313 9.95 -9.96 15.14
CA GLY A 313 11.17 -9.45 15.79
C GLY A 313 12.21 -8.87 14.81
N ARG A 314 11.94 -8.94 13.50
CA ARG A 314 12.85 -8.54 12.42
C ARG A 314 12.19 -7.59 11.43
#